data_AF-A0A7Y6PA39-F1
#
_entry.id   AF-A0A7Y6PA39-F1
#
_cell.length_a   1.000
_cell.length_b   1.000
_cell.length_c   1.000
_cell.angle_alpha   90.00
_cell.angle_beta   90.00
_cell.angle_gamma   90.00
#
_symmetry.space_group_name_H-M   'P 1'
#
loop_
_entity.id
_entity.type
_entity.pdbx_description
1 polymer ?
#
loop_
_entity_poly.entity_id
_entity_poly.type
_entity_poly.pdbx_seq_one_letter_code
_entity_poly.pdbx_strand_id
1 'polypeptide(L)' 'MAKGNKTFNIPGLSFSWKRALGITNAKQKFTRETGIPTSKSGLERKIGKIILKTLFGK' A
#
# COMPACT_ATOMS: atom_id res chain seq x y z
N MET A 1 -5.39 -1.80 -19.66
CA MET A 1 -6.62 -1.02 -19.48
C MET A 1 -6.54 -0.23 -18.17
N ALA A 2 -6.06 1.02 -18.20
CA ALA A 2 -6.14 1.90 -17.04
C ALA A 2 -7.48 2.64 -17.10
N LYS A 3 -8.42 2.28 -16.21
CA LYS A 3 -9.71 2.96 -16.07
C LYS A 3 -9.43 4.30 -15.37
N GLY A 4 -9.13 5.33 -16.18
CA GLY A 4 -8.79 6.67 -15.72
C GLY A 4 -9.99 7.33 -15.08
N ASN A 5 -10.01 7.39 -13.75
CA ASN A 5 -11.02 8.13 -13.01
C ASN A 5 -10.54 9.58 -12.89
N LYS A 6 -11.34 10.47 -13.48
CA LYS A 6 -11.21 11.94 -13.58
C LYS A 6 -10.47 12.57 -12.39
N THR A 7 -9.37 13.26 -12.65
CA THR A 7 -8.77 14.20 -11.70
C THR A 7 -8.54 15.55 -12.38
N PHE A 8 -8.81 16.61 -11.61
CA PHE A 8 -8.68 18.02 -11.94
C PHE A 8 -7.45 18.31 -12.81
N ASN A 9 -7.63 19.15 -13.84
CA ASN A 9 -6.61 19.52 -14.85
C ASN A 9 -5.48 20.42 -14.30
N ILE A 10 -5.28 20.42 -12.98
CA ILE A 10 -4.25 21.18 -12.29
C ILE A 10 -3.06 20.24 -12.09
N PRO A 11 -1.89 20.55 -12.69
CA PRO A 11 -0.70 19.71 -12.54
C PRO A 11 -0.36 19.58 -11.04
N GLY A 12 -0.24 18.34 -10.56
CA GLY A 12 0.10 18.03 -9.17
C GLY A 12 -1.08 17.80 -8.21
N LEU A 13 -2.33 18.06 -8.61
CA LEU A 13 -3.51 17.86 -7.74
C LEU A 13 -4.30 16.59 -8.12
N SER A 14 -4.01 15.48 -7.43
CA SER A 14 -4.79 14.23 -7.58
C SER A 14 -5.78 14.07 -6.44
N PHE A 15 -7.05 14.40 -6.70
CA PHE A 15 -8.14 14.20 -5.76
C PHE A 15 -8.56 12.72 -5.72
N SER A 16 -8.71 12.18 -4.51
CA SER A 16 -9.18 10.81 -4.31
C SER A 16 -10.22 10.77 -3.20
N TRP A 17 -11.43 10.34 -3.55
CA TRP A 17 -12.51 10.11 -2.59
C TRP A 17 -12.12 9.14 -1.48
N LYS A 18 -11.25 8.14 -1.76
CA LYS A 18 -10.76 7.20 -0.73
C LYS A 18 -9.89 7.88 0.34
N ARG A 19 -9.19 8.97 -0.01
CA ARG A 19 -8.46 9.80 0.97
C ARG A 19 -9.40 10.73 1.73
N ALA A 20 -10.36 11.37 1.03
CA ALA A 20 -11.35 12.25 1.65
C ALA A 20 -12.23 11.52 2.68
N LEU A 21 -12.63 10.28 2.36
CA LEU A 21 -13.38 9.40 3.26
C LEU A 21 -12.51 8.79 4.39
N GLY A 22 -11.22 9.08 4.45
CA GLY A 22 -10.33 8.61 5.52
C GLY A 22 -9.91 7.13 5.46
N ILE A 23 -10.41 6.35 4.49
CA ILE A 23 -10.10 4.92 4.34
C ILE A 23 -8.58 4.71 4.18
N THR A 24 -7.92 5.57 3.42
CA THR A 24 -6.46 5.52 3.23
C THR A 24 -5.72 5.77 4.54
N ASN A 25 -6.18 6.73 5.35
CA ASN A 25 -5.56 7.08 6.63
C ASN A 25 -5.70 5.93 7.64
N ALA A 26 -6.87 5.28 7.68
CA ALA A 26 -7.10 4.12 8.55
C ALA A 26 -6.14 2.97 8.23
N LYS A 27 -5.99 2.61 6.95
CA LYS A 27 -5.02 1.60 6.51
C LYS A 27 -3.58 1.96 6.87
N GLN A 28 -3.23 3.24 6.74
CA GLN A 28 -1.88 3.70 7.05
C GLN A 28 -1.59 3.67 8.56
N LYS A 29 -2.56 4.05 9.41
CA LYS A 29 -2.45 3.92 10.87
C LYS A 29 -2.26 2.46 11.28
N PHE A 30 -3.11 1.56 10.79
CA PHE A 30 -2.97 0.13 11.03
C PHE A 30 -1.59 -0.41 10.62
N THR A 31 -1.08 -0.01 9.46
CA THR A 31 0.25 -0.43 8.98
C THR A 31 1.37 0.08 9.89
N ARG A 32 1.25 1.31 10.43
CA ARG A 32 2.24 1.90 11.34
C ARG A 32 2.22 1.27 12.72
N GLU A 33 1.04 0.92 13.21
CA GLU A 33 0.85 0.32 14.54
C GLU A 33 1.26 -1.17 14.55
N THR A 34 0.80 -1.94 13.56
CA THR A 34 1.06 -3.39 13.50
C THR A 34 2.36 -3.76 12.78
N GLY A 35 2.91 -2.85 11.96
CA GLY A 35 4.04 -3.15 11.07
C GLY A 35 3.71 -4.18 9.99
N ILE A 36 2.43 -4.53 9.80
CA ILE A 36 1.97 -5.49 8.80
C ILE A 36 1.56 -4.72 7.55
N PRO A 37 2.24 -4.93 6.40
CA PRO A 37 1.89 -4.25 5.17
C PRO A 37 0.52 -4.73 4.69
N THR A 38 -0.44 -3.80 4.57
CA THR A 38 -1.77 -4.10 4.01
C THR A 38 -1.78 -4.14 2.47
N SER A 39 -0.62 -3.91 1.84
CA SER A 39 -0.42 -4.00 0.39
C SER A 39 0.06 -5.40 0.00
N LYS A 40 -0.47 -5.95 -1.11
CA LYS A 40 -0.07 -7.25 -1.64
C LYS A 40 1.45 -7.37 -1.85
N SER A 41 2.06 -6.40 -2.54
CA SER A 41 3.51 -6.38 -2.78
C SER A 41 4.34 -6.29 -1.50
N GLY A 42 3.90 -5.48 -0.53
CA GLY A 42 4.56 -5.40 0.78
C GLY A 42 4.52 -6.72 1.54
N LEU A 43 3.39 -7.44 1.47
CA LEU A 43 3.23 -8.74 2.09
C LEU A 43 4.10 -9.80 1.40
N GLU A 44 4.09 -9.85 0.07
CA GLU A 44 4.96 -10.71 -0.74
C GLU A 44 6.44 -10.49 -0.40
N ARG A 45 6.87 -9.23 -0.21
CA ARG A 45 8.25 -8.92 0.15
C ARG A 45 8.60 -9.36 1.58
N LYS A 46 7.66 -9.32 2.52
CA LYS A 46 7.85 -9.81 3.89
C LYS A 46 7.93 -11.34 3.92
N ILE A 47 7.01 -12.01 3.22
CA ILE A 47 6.98 -13.46 3.08
C ILE A 47 8.22 -13.96 2.33
N GLY A 48 8.58 -13.33 1.21
CA GLY A 48 9.76 -13.67 0.44
C GLY A 48 11.05 -13.55 1.25
N LYS A 49 11.20 -12.50 2.07
CA LYS A 49 12.32 -12.39 3.02
C LYS A 49 12.36 -13.54 4.03
N ILE A 50 11.21 -13.94 4.57
CA ILE A 50 11.12 -15.06 5.51
C ILE A 50 11.53 -16.37 4.81
N ILE A 51 10.94 -16.66 3.65
CA ILE A 51 11.23 -17.87 2.88
C ILE A 51 12.72 -17.94 2.51
N LEU A 52 13.28 -16.86 1.98
CA LEU A 52 14.71 -16.81 1.62
C LEU A 52 15.60 -17.00 2.85
N LYS A 53 15.25 -16.40 3.99
CA LYS A 53 15.98 -16.58 5.24
C LYS A 53 15.87 -18.02 5.76
N THR A 54 14.72 -18.66 5.64
CA THR A 54 14.53 -20.06 6.09
C THR A 54 15.22 -21.05 5.16
N LEU A 55 15.26 -20.79 3.85
CA LEU A 55 15.82 -21.70 2.85
C LEU A 55 17.33 -21.53 2.63
N PHE A 56 17.83 -20.29 2.69
CA PHE A 56 19.24 -19.96 2.40
C PHE A 56 19.97 -19.33 3.59
N GLY A 57 19.26 -19.05 4.68
CA GLY A 57 19.90 -18.65 5.93
C GLY A 57 20.42 -19.89 6.64
N LYS A 58 21.74 -19.97 6.78
CA LYS A 58 22.35 -20.70 7.88
C LYS A 58 22.05 -19.95 9.19
#